data_AF-A0A5J4TCW4-F1
#
_entry.id   AF-A0A5J4TCW4-F1
#
_cell.length_a   1.000
_cell.length_b   1.000
_cell.length_c   1.000
_cell.angle_alpha   90.00
_cell.angle_beta   90.00
_cell.angle_gamma   90.00
#
_symmetry.space_group_name_H-M   'P 1'
#
loop_
_entity.id
_entity.type
_entity.pdbx_description
1 polymer ?
#
loop_
_entity_poly.entity_id
_entity_poly.type
_entity_poly.pdbx_seq_one_letter_code
_entity_poly.pdbx_strand_id
1 'polypeptide(L)'
;MCPIAWFEAWNEKRKTMAIDKDLLWRNSENKRSLTPEKCSKEEMHAVMSSSGIDKHSVTTIRKVAISAMQNRNKTKIKIGRWSRHSESADTVRENYDVNNNDSIRKALSECISAGEESKWDVIINDK
;
A
#
# COMPACT_ATOMS: atom_id res chain seq x y z
N MET A 1 -13.50 -3.09 -6.26
CA MET A 1 -12.82 -1.97 -6.95
C MET A 1 -11.38 -2.40 -7.26
N CYS A 2 -10.91 -2.36 -8.51
CA CYS A 2 -9.55 -2.82 -8.85
C CYS A 2 -8.52 -1.73 -8.52
N PRO A 3 -7.54 -1.97 -7.62
CA PRO A 3 -6.56 -0.96 -7.22
C PRO A 3 -5.70 -0.44 -8.38
N ILE A 4 -5.39 -1.29 -9.36
CA ILE A 4 -4.62 -0.92 -10.56
C ILE A 4 -5.42 0.05 -11.42
N ALA A 5 -6.68 -0.30 -11.74
CA ALA A 5 -7.55 0.56 -12.54
C ALA A 5 -7.83 1.90 -11.83
N TRP A 6 -7.97 1.90 -10.51
CA TRP A 6 -8.12 3.12 -9.72
C TRP A 6 -6.86 4.00 -9.79
N PHE A 7 -5.67 3.40 -9.63
CA PHE A 7 -4.41 4.13 -9.72
C PHE A 7 -4.16 4.68 -11.13
N GLU A 8 -4.46 3.91 -12.17
CA GLU A 8 -4.38 4.36 -13.57
C GLU A 8 -5.32 5.54 -13.83
N ALA A 9 -6.59 5.44 -13.44
CA ALA A 9 -7.56 6.52 -13.59
C ALA A 9 -7.13 7.79 -12.84
N TRP A 10 -6.62 7.64 -11.61
CA TRP A 10 -6.06 8.74 -10.84
C TRP A 10 -4.81 9.32 -11.50
N ASN A 11 -3.93 8.48 -12.06
CA ASN A 11 -2.70 8.91 -12.71
C ASN A 11 -2.98 9.70 -13.99
N GLU A 12 -3.96 9.29 -14.79
CA GLU A 12 -4.43 10.07 -15.95
C GLU A 12 -5.02 11.41 -15.52
N LYS A 13 -5.88 11.42 -14.49
CA LYS A 13 -6.43 12.67 -13.94
C LYS A 13 -5.31 13.60 -13.47
N ARG A 14 -4.30 13.06 -12.78
CA ARG A 14 -3.12 13.82 -12.31
C ARG A 14 -2.33 14.45 -13.46
N LYS A 15 -2.11 13.74 -14.58
CA LYS A 15 -1.36 14.29 -15.75
C LYS A 15 -1.99 15.56 -16.31
N THR A 16 -3.33 15.68 -16.23
CA THR A 16 -4.06 16.87 -16.71
C THR A 16 -3.98 18.06 -15.75
N MET A 17 -3.56 17.85 -14.51
CA MET A 17 -3.32 18.90 -13.52
C MET A 17 -1.90 19.44 -13.79
N ALA A 18 -1.78 20.52 -14.56
CA ALA A 18 -0.54 21.07 -15.13
C ALA A 18 0.58 21.41 -14.12
N ILE A 19 1.20 20.43 -13.44
CA ILE A 19 2.15 20.64 -12.33
C ILE A 19 3.12 19.46 -12.18
N ASP A 20 4.34 19.77 -11.69
CA ASP A 20 5.45 18.93 -11.23
C ASP A 20 5.22 17.40 -11.23
N LYS A 21 5.91 16.71 -12.14
CA LYS A 21 5.76 15.27 -12.39
C LYS A 21 6.10 14.42 -11.16
N ASP A 22 6.89 14.96 -10.23
CA ASP A 22 7.47 14.23 -9.09
C ASP A 22 6.55 14.22 -7.86
N LEU A 23 5.51 15.06 -7.83
CA LEU A 23 4.53 15.08 -6.74
C LEU A 23 3.33 14.20 -7.09
N LEU A 24 3.36 12.96 -6.58
CA LEU A 24 2.25 12.03 -6.72
C LEU A 24 1.03 12.52 -5.93
N TRP A 25 1.12 12.74 -4.63
CA TRP A 25 -0.04 13.01 -3.77
C TRP A 25 -0.16 14.47 -3.36
N ARG A 26 -1.32 15.10 -3.63
CA ARG A 26 -1.56 16.52 -3.35
C ARG A 26 -2.98 16.79 -2.87
N ASN A 27 -3.12 17.77 -1.97
CA ASN A 27 -4.44 18.29 -1.63
C ASN A 27 -4.98 19.10 -2.84
N SER A 28 -6.19 18.77 -3.26
CA SER A 28 -6.90 19.38 -4.39
C SER A 28 -7.14 20.89 -4.24
N GLU A 29 -7.24 21.39 -3.01
CA GLU A 29 -7.57 22.78 -2.69
C GLU A 29 -6.36 23.71 -2.75
N ASN A 30 -5.26 23.31 -2.12
CA ASN A 30 -4.15 24.22 -1.82
C ASN A 30 -2.89 23.96 -2.66
N LYS A 31 -2.92 22.97 -3.56
CA LYS A 31 -1.77 22.65 -4.42
C LYS A 31 -0.49 22.54 -3.57
N ARG A 32 -0.48 21.81 -2.47
CA ARG A 32 0.75 21.48 -1.72
C ARG A 32 0.90 19.98 -1.52
N SER A 33 2.14 19.51 -1.48
CA SER A 33 2.42 18.11 -1.12
C SER A 33 1.75 17.78 0.21
N LEU A 34 1.10 16.62 0.29
CA LEU A 34 0.65 16.13 1.58
C LEU A 34 1.87 15.72 2.41
N THR A 35 1.93 16.18 3.66
CA THR A 35 2.89 15.62 4.60
C THR A 35 2.51 14.15 4.90
N PRO A 36 3.48 13.29 5.25
CA PRO A 36 3.20 11.91 5.64
C PRO A 36 2.13 11.81 6.72
N GLU A 37 2.13 12.73 7.69
CA GLU A 37 1.16 12.79 8.78
C GLU A 37 -0.24 13.09 8.27
N LYS A 38 -0.38 14.05 7.36
CA LYS A 38 -1.69 14.44 6.82
C LYS A 38 -2.26 13.34 5.92
N CYS A 39 -1.42 12.73 5.10
CA CYS A 39 -1.80 11.59 4.27
C CYS A 39 -2.26 10.39 5.12
N SER A 40 -1.52 10.09 6.19
CA SER A 40 -1.84 9.00 7.11
C SER A 40 -3.11 9.27 7.94
N LYS A 41 -3.24 10.49 8.50
CA LYS A 41 -4.31 10.81 9.47
C LYS A 41 -5.63 11.21 8.85
N GLU A 42 -5.63 11.89 7.71
CA GLU A 42 -6.85 12.49 7.16
C GLU A 42 -7.34 11.69 5.96
N GLU A 43 -6.47 11.47 4.97
CA GLU A 43 -6.87 10.82 3.71
C GLU A 43 -7.12 9.32 3.91
N MET A 44 -6.19 8.62 4.57
CA MET A 44 -6.33 7.18 4.79
C MET A 44 -7.54 6.88 5.69
N HIS A 45 -7.75 7.67 6.75
CA HIS A 45 -8.90 7.51 7.63
C HIS A 45 -10.21 7.77 6.90
N ALA A 46 -10.30 8.80 6.06
CA ALA A 46 -11.51 9.08 5.28
C ALA A 46 -11.87 7.90 4.34
N VAL A 47 -10.88 7.32 3.66
CA VAL A 47 -11.10 6.16 2.77
C VAL A 47 -11.50 4.91 3.56
N MET A 48 -10.86 4.66 4.71
CA MET A 48 -11.20 3.51 5.55
C MET A 48 -12.61 3.65 6.16
N SER A 49 -12.92 4.81 6.72
CA SER A 49 -14.23 5.09 7.31
C SER A 49 -15.36 5.01 6.27
N SER A 50 -15.15 5.52 5.06
CA SER A 50 -16.14 5.37 3.97
C SER A 50 -16.33 3.93 3.49
N SER A 51 -15.37 3.05 3.78
CA SER A 51 -15.44 1.62 3.49
C SER A 51 -15.99 0.79 4.67
N GLY A 52 -16.43 1.43 5.76
CA GLY A 52 -16.94 0.73 6.96
C GLY A 52 -15.86 0.10 7.85
N ILE A 53 -14.59 0.45 7.61
CA ILE A 53 -13.42 -0.13 8.28
C ILE A 53 -12.97 0.86 9.40
N ASP A 54 -13.27 0.54 10.67
CA ASP A 54 -13.05 1.45 11.81
C ASP A 54 -11.63 1.36 12.41
N LYS A 55 -10.98 2.51 12.61
CA LYS A 55 -9.68 2.65 13.31
C LYS A 55 -8.54 1.75 12.80
N HIS A 56 -8.09 1.99 11.58
CA HIS A 56 -6.86 1.39 11.07
C HIS A 56 -5.81 2.42 10.70
N SER A 57 -4.54 2.04 10.86
CA SER A 57 -3.38 2.85 10.50
C SER A 57 -2.68 2.26 9.26
N VAL A 58 -1.83 3.05 8.62
CA VAL A 58 -0.93 2.56 7.54
C VAL A 58 -0.14 1.33 8.02
N THR A 59 0.25 1.31 9.30
CA THR A 59 0.94 0.18 9.93
C THR A 59 0.06 -1.07 9.98
N THR A 60 -1.22 -0.93 10.31
CA THR A 60 -2.18 -2.05 10.33
C THR A 60 -2.36 -2.65 8.94
N ILE A 61 -2.54 -1.80 7.91
CA ILE A 61 -2.61 -2.25 6.50
C ILE A 61 -1.34 -3.03 6.14
N ARG A 62 -0.18 -2.47 6.48
CA ARG A 62 1.12 -3.11 6.20
C ARG A 62 1.24 -4.46 6.90
N LYS A 63 0.84 -4.57 8.17
CA LYS A 63 0.84 -5.84 8.92
C LYS A 63 -0.04 -6.89 8.22
N VAL A 64 -1.28 -6.52 7.88
CA VAL A 64 -2.23 -7.40 7.18
C VAL A 64 -1.64 -7.90 5.86
N ALA A 65 -1.05 -7.02 5.06
CA ALA A 65 -0.44 -7.40 3.78
C ALA A 65 0.81 -8.30 3.94
N ILE A 66 1.63 -8.09 4.99
CA ILE A 66 2.75 -8.99 5.31
C ILE A 66 2.22 -10.37 5.71
N SER A 67 1.24 -10.44 6.61
CA SER A 67 0.61 -11.70 7.03
C SER A 67 -0.03 -12.43 5.86
N ALA A 68 -0.62 -11.71 4.90
CA ALA A 68 -1.14 -12.28 3.65
C ALA A 68 -0.08 -13.04 2.87
N MET A 69 1.10 -12.45 2.72
CA MET A 69 2.19 -13.05 1.96
C MET A 69 2.83 -14.22 2.71
N GLN A 70 2.88 -14.16 4.05
CA GLN A 70 3.29 -15.29 4.88
C GLN A 70 2.33 -16.47 4.71
N ASN A 71 1.02 -16.24 4.74
CA ASN A 71 -0.02 -17.26 4.51
C ASN A 71 0.08 -17.91 3.13
N ARG A 72 0.65 -17.20 2.14
CA ARG A 72 0.93 -17.71 0.79
C ARG A 72 2.34 -18.27 0.63
N ASN A 73 3.00 -18.62 1.73
CA ASN A 73 4.34 -19.21 1.78
C ASN A 73 5.40 -18.39 1.02
N LYS A 74 5.24 -17.07 0.94
CA LYS A 74 6.29 -16.21 0.36
C LYS A 74 7.46 -16.15 1.33
N THR A 75 8.68 -16.21 0.78
CA THR A 75 9.88 -16.22 1.60
C THR A 75 10.04 -14.91 2.37
N LYS A 76 10.57 -14.98 3.60
CA LYS A 76 10.84 -13.79 4.43
C LYS A 76 11.70 -12.74 3.70
N ILE A 77 12.64 -13.19 2.87
CA ILE A 77 13.48 -12.32 2.04
C ILE A 77 12.63 -11.54 1.03
N LYS A 78 11.73 -12.21 0.28
CA LYS A 78 10.86 -11.53 -0.70
C LYS A 78 9.89 -10.57 -0.03
N ILE A 79 9.34 -10.96 1.12
CA ILE A 79 8.44 -10.11 1.92
C ILE A 79 9.20 -8.89 2.42
N GLY A 80 10.36 -9.06 3.05
CA GLY A 80 11.17 -7.96 3.60
C GLY A 80 11.61 -6.96 2.54
N ARG A 81 12.00 -7.43 1.35
CA ARG A 81 12.31 -6.58 0.19
C ARG A 81 11.11 -5.77 -0.29
N TRP A 82 9.95 -6.42 -0.42
CA TRP A 82 8.72 -5.75 -0.85
C TRP A 82 8.20 -4.75 0.19
N SER A 83 8.18 -5.13 1.47
CA SER A 83 7.62 -4.31 2.55
C SER A 83 8.54 -3.22 3.06
N ARG A 84 9.85 -3.26 2.71
CA ARG A 84 10.89 -2.31 3.13
C ARG A 84 10.94 -2.16 4.65
N HIS A 85 10.84 -3.28 5.36
CA HIS A 85 10.69 -3.27 6.82
C HIS A 85 12.03 -3.28 7.56
N SER A 86 13.16 -3.58 6.90
CA SER A 86 14.49 -3.58 7.51
C SER A 86 15.46 -2.65 6.78
N GLU A 87 16.32 -1.95 7.53
CA GLU A 87 17.39 -1.10 6.99
C GLU A 87 18.35 -1.88 6.09
N SER A 88 18.59 -3.16 6.39
CA SER A 88 19.35 -4.07 5.54
C SER A 88 18.75 -4.29 4.15
N ALA A 89 17.43 -4.11 4.00
CA ALA A 89 16.76 -4.20 2.71
C ALA A 89 16.94 -2.93 1.86
N ASP A 90 17.23 -1.78 2.46
CA ASP A 90 17.46 -0.53 1.73
C ASP A 90 18.85 -0.49 1.10
N THR A 91 19.90 -0.90 1.83
CA THR A 91 21.28 -0.95 1.30
C THR A 91 21.46 -1.97 0.19
N VAL A 92 20.84 -3.15 0.31
CA VAL A 92 20.85 -4.18 -0.74
C VAL A 92 20.13 -3.69 -1.99
N ARG A 93 19.08 -2.87 -1.83
CA ARG A 93 18.32 -2.34 -2.96
C ARG A 93 19.06 -1.29 -3.75
N GLU A 94 19.65 -0.30 -3.08
CA GLU A 94 20.37 0.79 -3.77
C GLU A 94 21.55 0.27 -4.59
N ASN A 95 22.20 -0.81 -4.14
CA ASN A 95 23.45 -1.26 -4.74
C ASN A 95 23.32 -2.55 -5.57
N TYR A 96 22.30 -3.39 -5.33
CA TYR A 96 22.28 -4.76 -5.90
C TYR A 96 20.90 -5.28 -6.36
N ASP A 97 19.76 -4.68 -5.97
CA ASP A 97 18.42 -5.25 -6.22
C ASP A 97 17.74 -4.66 -7.47
N VAL A 98 17.91 -5.31 -8.62
CA VAL A 98 17.20 -5.01 -9.87
C VAL A 98 15.82 -5.70 -9.97
N ASN A 99 15.38 -6.41 -8.93
CA ASN A 99 14.12 -7.16 -8.95
C ASN A 99 12.92 -6.24 -8.67
N ASN A 100 11.92 -6.27 -9.56
CA ASN A 100 10.74 -5.42 -9.45
C ASN A 100 9.77 -5.87 -8.33
N ASN A 101 9.85 -7.09 -7.76
CA ASN A 101 8.89 -7.65 -6.79
C ASN A 101 7.50 -8.01 -7.36
N ASP A 102 7.41 -8.26 -8.67
CA ASP A 102 6.12 -8.55 -9.34
C ASP A 102 5.43 -9.80 -8.80
N SER A 103 6.19 -10.81 -8.36
CA SER A 103 5.62 -12.02 -7.76
C SER A 103 4.86 -11.78 -6.44
N ILE A 104 5.23 -10.75 -5.68
CA ILE A 104 4.52 -10.36 -4.45
C ILE A 104 3.30 -9.51 -4.82
N ARG A 105 3.46 -8.56 -5.74
CA ARG A 105 2.33 -7.72 -6.22
C ARG A 105 1.20 -8.55 -6.82
N LYS A 106 1.54 -9.54 -7.66
CA LYS A 106 0.58 -10.46 -8.26
C LYS A 106 -0.17 -11.27 -7.20
N ALA A 107 0.57 -11.84 -6.23
CA ALA A 107 -0.03 -12.64 -5.17
C ALA A 107 -0.98 -11.83 -4.26
N LEU A 108 -0.66 -10.56 -3.98
CA LEU A 108 -1.56 -9.66 -3.24
C LEU A 108 -2.84 -9.35 -4.03
N SER A 109 -2.73 -9.10 -5.34
CA SER A 109 -3.88 -8.87 -6.21
C SER A 109 -4.85 -10.07 -6.25
N GLU A 110 -4.28 -11.28 -6.24
CA GLU A 110 -5.04 -12.53 -6.15
C GLU A 110 -5.69 -12.75 -4.77
N CYS A 111 -5.17 -12.19 -3.67
CA CYS A 111 -5.85 -12.22 -2.35
C CYS A 111 -7.15 -11.41 -2.39
N ILE A 112 -7.08 -10.21 -2.98
CA ILE A 112 -8.21 -9.27 -3.03
C ILE A 112 -9.35 -9.84 -3.89
N SER A 113 -9.02 -10.57 -4.95
CA SER A 113 -10.00 -11.16 -5.86
C SER A 113 -10.70 -12.40 -5.30
N ALA A 114 -10.12 -13.07 -4.29
CA ALA A 114 -10.60 -14.36 -3.79
C ALA A 114 -11.61 -14.28 -2.63
N GLY A 115 -11.93 -13.08 -2.12
CA GLY A 115 -12.92 -12.92 -1.07
C GLY A 115 -12.54 -13.60 0.26
N GLU A 116 -11.24 -13.65 0.61
CA GLU A 116 -10.76 -14.21 1.89
C GLU A 116 -11.03 -13.28 3.09
N GLU A 117 -12.21 -12.62 3.15
CA GLU A 117 -12.55 -11.59 4.15
C GLU A 117 -12.49 -12.12 5.59
N SER A 118 -12.95 -13.34 5.82
CA SER A 118 -13.04 -13.97 7.14
C SER A 118 -11.69 -14.31 7.80
N LYS A 119 -10.58 -14.29 7.05
CA LYS A 119 -9.23 -14.49 7.61
C LYS A 119 -8.59 -13.19 8.12
N TRP A 120 -9.07 -12.04 7.65
CA TRP A 120 -8.48 -10.74 8.01
C TRP A 120 -9.00 -10.18 9.32
N ASP A 121 -10.24 -10.52 9.70
CA ASP A 121 -10.83 -10.11 10.98
C ASP A 121 -10.03 -10.60 12.18
N VAL A 122 -9.44 -11.80 12.09
CA VAL A 122 -8.59 -12.37 13.15
C VAL A 122 -7.26 -11.62 13.28
N ILE A 123 -6.66 -11.19 12.16
CA ILE A 123 -5.36 -10.49 12.16
C ILE A 123 -5.52 -9.03 12.60
N ILE A 124 -6.67 -8.43 12.34
CA ILE A 124 -6.97 -7.05 12.69
C ILE A 124 -7.34 -6.89 14.18
N ASN A 125 -7.95 -7.92 14.79
CA ASN A 125 -8.42 -7.87 16.18
C ASN A 125 -7.48 -8.51 17.21
N ASP A 126 -6.34 -9.07 16.80
CA ASP A 126 -5.32 -9.56 17.73
C ASP A 126 -4.65 -8.35 18.43
N LYS A 127 -5.16 -8.03 19.62
CA LYS A 127 -4.67 -7.02 20.55
C LYS A 127 -3.51 -7.54 21.39
#